data_AF-X5IX38-F1
#
_entry.id   AF-X5IX38-F1
#
_cell.length_a   1.000
_cell.length_b   1.000
_cell.length_c   1.000
_cell.angle_alpha   90.00
_cell.angle_beta   90.00
_cell.angle_gamma   90.00
#
_symmetry.space_group_name_H-M   'P 1'
#
loop_
_entity.id
_entity.type
_entity.pdbx_description
1 polymer ?
#
loop_
_entity_poly.entity_id
_entity_poly.type
_entity_poly.pdbx_seq_one_letter_code
_entity_poly.pdbx_strand_id
1 'polypeptide(L)'
;MDKKTDIGLRIKSIRLAKGLNLREFGEEISKLTKEKKYISDSIVSRWEKGVSIPNAKRLKAIAEYGNVSINFLLYGNEISYEDIYQNIKSVNMKNNIQDKLIDFIVNYMPSSEQNTYYFKVASLITIINDHTDSNIDCIIEQMYSFISNENMTFYHHGVYLLLNEDFKKLPVQLYLTEFIYHLLIQISLKYPEVYFLNLLSQFDDLKSNIQEISTKHEILHNHTRRSKIAEFIDSKEYQKLMNKIDVMKEKLLNKNILKKQGDTHDT
;
A
#
# COMPACT_ATOMS: atom_id res chain seq x y z
N MET A 1 -9.19 -11.36 18.25
CA MET A 1 -10.66 -11.21 18.27
C MET A 1 -11.26 -12.48 17.67
N ASP A 2 -12.40 -12.97 18.13
CA ASP A 2 -12.99 -14.22 17.59
C ASP A 2 -13.65 -13.97 16.23
N LYS A 3 -13.45 -14.90 15.27
CA LYS A 3 -13.94 -14.77 13.87
C LYS A 3 -15.45 -14.56 13.81
N LYS A 4 -16.22 -15.14 14.73
CA LYS A 4 -17.68 -14.96 14.81
C LYS A 4 -18.05 -13.56 15.27
N THR A 5 -17.28 -13.01 16.21
CA THR A 5 -17.48 -11.63 16.70
C THR A 5 -17.28 -10.62 15.57
N ASP A 6 -16.26 -10.80 14.73
CA ASP A 6 -16.00 -9.87 13.61
C ASP A 6 -17.12 -9.90 12.56
N ILE A 7 -17.65 -11.09 12.25
CA ILE A 7 -18.84 -11.24 11.38
C ILE A 7 -20.03 -10.52 12.01
N GLY A 8 -20.26 -10.74 13.31
CA GLY A 8 -21.34 -10.10 14.05
C GLY A 8 -21.28 -8.58 14.02
N LEU A 9 -20.08 -8.01 14.17
CA LEU A 9 -19.86 -6.57 14.08
C LEU A 9 -20.19 -6.02 12.69
N ARG A 10 -19.84 -6.73 11.61
CA ARG A 10 -20.20 -6.31 10.24
C ARG A 10 -21.71 -6.36 9.99
N ILE A 11 -22.39 -7.41 10.46
CA ILE A 11 -23.86 -7.49 10.41
C ILE A 11 -24.48 -6.30 11.15
N LYS A 12 -23.97 -5.98 12.35
CA LYS A 12 -24.41 -4.83 13.13
C LYS A 12 -24.21 -3.50 12.39
N SER A 13 -23.04 -3.32 11.78
CA SER A 13 -22.74 -2.12 10.99
C SER A 13 -23.70 -1.94 9.82
N ILE A 14 -23.99 -3.02 9.07
CA ILE A 14 -24.97 -2.99 7.97
C ILE A 14 -26.35 -2.57 8.48
N ARG A 15 -26.81 -3.17 9.58
CA ARG A 15 -28.10 -2.83 10.19
C ARG A 15 -28.16 -1.34 10.58
N LEU A 16 -27.13 -0.86 11.29
CA LEU A 16 -27.08 0.52 11.77
C LEU A 16 -26.98 1.53 10.61
N ALA A 17 -26.24 1.22 9.55
CA ALA A 17 -26.14 2.06 8.35
C ALA A 17 -27.50 2.22 7.64
N LYS A 18 -28.44 1.31 7.84
CA LYS A 18 -29.82 1.38 7.34
C LYS A 18 -30.81 1.99 8.33
N GLY A 19 -30.34 2.42 9.51
CA GLY A 19 -31.17 3.05 10.54
C GLY A 19 -32.15 2.10 11.23
N LEU A 20 -31.94 0.78 11.15
CA LEU A 20 -32.89 -0.21 11.63
C LEU A 20 -32.61 -0.70 13.06
N ASN A 21 -33.67 -1.00 13.81
CA ASN A 21 -33.57 -1.76 15.04
C ASN A 21 -33.46 -3.28 14.76
N LEU A 22 -33.16 -4.08 15.80
CA LEU A 22 -32.94 -5.53 15.67
C LEU A 22 -34.15 -6.27 15.07
N ARG A 23 -35.37 -5.84 15.42
CA ARG A 23 -36.62 -6.45 14.95
C ARG A 23 -36.84 -6.14 13.47
N GLU A 24 -36.76 -4.87 13.08
CA GLU A 24 -36.92 -4.43 11.69
C GLU A 24 -35.92 -5.12 10.77
N PHE A 25 -34.65 -5.21 11.20
CA PHE A 25 -33.63 -5.91 10.43
C PHE A 25 -33.96 -7.40 10.28
N GLY A 26 -34.40 -8.07 11.35
CA GLY A 26 -34.88 -9.44 11.29
C GLY A 26 -36.05 -9.63 10.31
N GLU A 27 -37.00 -8.70 10.29
CA GLU A 27 -38.14 -8.69 9.37
C GLU A 27 -37.68 -8.55 7.91
N GLU A 28 -36.78 -7.61 7.60
CA GLU A 28 -36.24 -7.41 6.24
C GLU A 28 -35.49 -8.64 5.71
N ILE A 29 -34.61 -9.23 6.53
CA ILE A 29 -33.90 -10.46 6.13
C ILE A 29 -34.88 -11.63 5.95
N SER A 30 -35.95 -11.70 6.73
CA SER A 30 -36.98 -12.73 6.59
C SER A 30 -37.74 -12.60 5.26
N LYS A 31 -38.03 -11.37 4.84
CA LYS A 31 -38.67 -11.08 3.53
C LYS A 31 -37.77 -11.53 2.38
N LEU A 32 -36.49 -11.13 2.39
CA LEU A 32 -35.52 -11.52 1.36
C LEU A 32 -35.32 -13.03 1.28
N THR A 33 -35.27 -13.70 2.43
CA THR A 33 -35.11 -15.15 2.51
C THR A 33 -36.42 -15.92 2.31
N LYS A 34 -37.58 -15.25 2.21
CA LYS A 34 -38.91 -15.88 2.13
C LYS A 34 -39.16 -16.89 3.26
N GLU A 35 -38.72 -16.57 4.47
CA GLU A 35 -38.95 -17.43 5.63
C GLU A 35 -40.37 -17.28 6.16
N LYS A 36 -41.00 -18.41 6.55
CA LYS A 36 -42.39 -18.42 7.05
C LYS A 36 -42.56 -17.69 8.38
N LYS A 37 -41.49 -17.63 9.19
CA LYS A 37 -41.48 -16.93 10.48
C LYS A 37 -40.43 -15.84 10.41
N TYR A 38 -40.75 -14.71 11.02
CA TYR A 38 -39.78 -13.63 11.20
C TYR A 38 -38.60 -14.10 12.04
N ILE A 39 -37.41 -13.74 11.60
CA ILE A 39 -36.18 -13.82 12.36
C ILE A 39 -36.32 -12.85 13.53
N SER A 40 -36.27 -13.38 14.75
CA SER A 40 -36.43 -12.56 15.96
C SER A 40 -35.22 -11.66 16.20
N ASP A 41 -35.47 -10.55 16.89
CA ASP A 41 -34.44 -9.67 17.46
C ASP A 41 -33.39 -10.42 18.29
N SER A 42 -33.79 -11.48 19.01
CA SER A 42 -32.89 -12.35 19.77
C SER A 42 -31.96 -13.21 18.90
N ILE A 43 -32.38 -13.55 17.68
CA ILE A 43 -31.50 -14.22 16.70
C ILE A 43 -30.52 -13.21 16.13
N VAL A 44 -31.00 -12.03 15.72
CA VAL A 44 -30.15 -10.94 15.21
C VAL A 44 -29.11 -10.54 16.26
N SER A 45 -29.52 -10.36 17.52
CA SER A 45 -28.62 -10.03 18.62
C SER A 45 -27.53 -11.10 18.82
N ARG A 46 -27.87 -12.39 18.69
CA ARG A 46 -26.89 -13.48 18.77
C ARG A 46 -25.91 -13.46 17.60
N TRP A 47 -26.34 -13.08 16.40
CA TRP A 47 -25.42 -12.85 15.29
C TRP A 47 -24.47 -11.71 15.58
N GLU A 48 -25.00 -10.55 16.00
CA GLU A 48 -24.19 -9.36 16.25
C GLU A 48 -23.18 -9.51 17.38
N LYS A 49 -23.49 -10.35 18.38
CA LYS A 49 -22.60 -10.68 19.49
C LYS A 49 -21.62 -11.81 19.17
N GLY A 50 -21.68 -12.42 17.98
CA GLY A 50 -20.85 -13.56 17.59
C GLY A 50 -21.21 -14.89 18.28
N VAL A 51 -22.37 -14.98 18.94
CA VAL A 51 -22.84 -16.21 19.61
C VAL A 51 -23.19 -17.29 18.59
N SER A 52 -23.71 -16.89 17.42
CA SER A 52 -24.01 -17.79 16.30
C SER A 52 -23.78 -17.08 14.96
N ILE A 53 -23.57 -17.84 13.89
CA ILE A 53 -23.44 -17.28 12.53
C ILE A 53 -24.76 -17.53 11.78
N PRO A 54 -25.26 -16.58 10.98
CA PRO A 54 -26.38 -16.86 10.08
C PRO A 54 -26.05 -18.00 9.11
N ASN A 55 -27.05 -18.74 8.64
CA ASN A 55 -26.83 -19.75 7.61
C ASN A 55 -26.52 -19.11 6.24
N ALA A 56 -26.07 -19.91 5.27
CA ALA A 56 -25.66 -19.41 3.95
C ALA A 56 -26.75 -18.57 3.25
N LYS A 57 -28.02 -18.98 3.34
CA LYS A 57 -29.15 -18.26 2.75
C LYS A 57 -29.34 -16.87 3.38
N ARG A 58 -29.25 -16.80 4.71
CA ARG A 58 -29.37 -15.54 5.48
C ARG A 58 -28.14 -14.65 5.28
N LEU A 59 -26.94 -15.21 5.22
CA LEU A 59 -25.72 -14.47 4.89
C LEU A 59 -25.83 -13.80 3.52
N LYS A 60 -26.30 -14.52 2.51
CA LYS A 60 -26.55 -13.97 1.17
C LYS A 60 -27.55 -12.81 1.21
N ALA A 61 -28.68 -12.98 1.89
CA ALA A 61 -29.67 -11.92 2.04
C ALA A 61 -29.14 -10.69 2.81
N ILE A 62 -28.34 -10.89 3.86
CA ILE A 62 -27.71 -9.79 4.60
C ILE A 62 -26.72 -9.04 3.72
N ALA A 63 -25.91 -9.76 2.94
CA ALA A 63 -24.96 -9.18 2.00
C ALA A 63 -25.66 -8.36 0.90
N GLU A 64 -26.71 -8.93 0.29
CA GLU A 64 -27.58 -8.23 -0.68
C GLU A 64 -28.23 -6.98 -0.08
N TYR A 65 -28.76 -7.07 1.14
CA TYR A 65 -29.38 -5.94 1.82
C TYR A 65 -28.38 -4.81 2.16
N GLY A 66 -27.16 -5.20 2.52
CA GLY A 66 -26.06 -4.29 2.79
C GLY A 66 -25.37 -3.74 1.55
N ASN A 67 -25.69 -4.26 0.36
CA ASN A 67 -24.96 -4.02 -0.88
C ASN A 67 -23.44 -4.29 -0.74
N VAL A 68 -23.10 -5.40 -0.09
CA VAL A 68 -21.72 -5.86 0.13
C VAL A 68 -21.55 -7.29 -0.38
N SER A 69 -20.29 -7.73 -0.58
CA SER A 69 -20.03 -9.14 -0.92
C SER A 69 -20.21 -10.05 0.31
N ILE A 70 -20.51 -11.33 0.07
CA ILE A 70 -20.50 -12.34 1.13
C ILE A 70 -19.09 -12.46 1.74
N ASN A 71 -18.04 -12.27 0.94
CA ASN A 71 -16.66 -12.26 1.40
C ASN A 71 -16.39 -11.13 2.39
N PHE A 72 -16.89 -9.92 2.11
CA PHE A 72 -16.81 -8.81 3.06
C PHE A 72 -17.51 -9.17 4.37
N LEU A 73 -18.73 -9.71 4.29
CA LEU A 73 -19.49 -10.09 5.48
C LEU A 73 -18.75 -11.14 6.34
N LEU A 74 -18.12 -12.13 5.71
CA LEU A 74 -17.44 -13.24 6.39
C LEU A 74 -16.02 -12.93 6.87
N TYR A 75 -15.26 -12.15 6.10
CA TYR A 75 -13.82 -11.97 6.30
C TYR A 75 -13.41 -10.51 6.53
N GLY A 76 -14.29 -9.56 6.24
CA GLY A 76 -14.01 -8.13 6.31
C GLY A 76 -13.36 -7.55 5.05
N ASN A 77 -13.09 -8.38 4.05
CA ASN A 77 -12.42 -7.98 2.80
C ASN A 77 -13.42 -8.12 1.65
N GLU A 78 -13.61 -7.05 0.89
CA GLU A 78 -14.48 -7.07 -0.29
C GLU A 78 -13.94 -8.00 -1.37
N ILE A 79 -12.61 -8.06 -1.51
CA ILE A 79 -11.88 -8.78 -2.56
C ILE A 79 -10.90 -9.77 -1.92
N SER A 80 -11.06 -11.06 -2.22
CA SER A 80 -10.16 -12.11 -1.74
C SER A 80 -8.91 -12.27 -2.61
N TYR A 81 -7.89 -13.00 -2.13
CA TYR A 81 -6.74 -13.38 -2.95
C TYR A 81 -7.12 -14.19 -4.19
N GLU A 82 -8.12 -15.05 -4.08
CA GLU A 82 -8.62 -15.83 -5.21
C GLU A 82 -9.28 -14.91 -6.25
N ASP A 83 -10.07 -13.93 -5.78
CA ASP A 83 -10.69 -12.93 -6.66
C ASP A 83 -9.61 -12.13 -7.42
N ILE A 84 -8.52 -11.74 -6.74
CA ILE A 84 -7.36 -11.08 -7.36
C ILE A 84 -6.74 -12.01 -8.39
N TYR A 85 -6.37 -13.23 -8.01
CA TYR A 85 -5.68 -14.18 -8.89
C TYR A 85 -6.47 -14.47 -10.17
N GLN A 86 -7.78 -14.72 -10.05
CA GLN A 86 -8.62 -15.08 -11.18
C GLN A 86 -9.01 -13.88 -12.05
N ASN A 87 -9.09 -12.67 -11.47
CA ASN A 87 -9.67 -11.51 -12.15
C ASN A 87 -8.69 -10.34 -12.34
N ILE A 88 -7.38 -10.49 -12.04
CA ILE A 88 -6.39 -9.40 -12.09
C ILE A 88 -6.38 -8.69 -13.44
N LYS A 89 -6.60 -9.43 -14.53
CA LYS A 89 -6.62 -8.93 -15.93
C LYS A 89 -7.99 -8.41 -16.38
N SER A 90 -9.04 -8.55 -15.57
CA SER A 90 -10.38 -8.05 -15.92
C SER A 90 -10.40 -6.53 -15.94
N VAL A 91 -11.20 -5.93 -16.83
CA VAL A 91 -11.35 -4.47 -16.95
C VAL A 91 -11.78 -3.84 -15.62
N ASN A 92 -12.70 -4.48 -14.89
CA ASN A 92 -13.18 -3.97 -13.61
C ASN A 92 -12.07 -3.97 -12.54
N MET A 93 -11.27 -5.04 -12.47
CA MET A 93 -10.17 -5.12 -11.51
C MET A 93 -9.05 -4.14 -11.86
N LYS A 94 -8.74 -3.99 -13.15
CA LYS A 94 -7.81 -2.99 -13.66
C LYS A 94 -8.18 -1.59 -13.17
N ASN A 95 -9.40 -1.16 -13.47
CA ASN A 95 -9.86 0.18 -13.11
C ASN A 95 -9.81 0.39 -11.59
N ASN A 96 -10.28 -0.57 -10.80
CA ASN A 96 -10.26 -0.47 -9.34
C ASN A 96 -8.83 -0.35 -8.78
N ILE A 97 -7.88 -1.13 -9.30
CA ILE A 97 -6.47 -1.04 -8.88
C ILE A 97 -5.90 0.33 -9.25
N GLN A 98 -6.13 0.82 -10.47
CA GLN A 98 -5.61 2.10 -10.93
C GLN A 98 -6.20 3.26 -10.12
N ASP A 99 -7.51 3.28 -9.90
CA ASP A 99 -8.20 4.29 -9.09
C ASP A 99 -7.65 4.31 -7.66
N LYS A 100 -7.44 3.15 -7.05
CA LYS A 100 -6.89 3.04 -5.69
C LYS A 100 -5.43 3.44 -5.61
N LEU A 101 -4.62 3.14 -6.62
CA LEU A 101 -3.23 3.61 -6.69
C LEU A 101 -3.18 5.13 -6.76
N ILE A 102 -4.00 5.75 -7.63
CA ILE A 102 -4.08 7.20 -7.76
C ILE A 102 -4.52 7.84 -6.45
N ASP A 103 -5.61 7.36 -5.85
CA ASP A 103 -6.12 7.88 -4.58
C ASP A 103 -5.07 7.79 -3.48
N PHE A 104 -4.40 6.65 -3.34
CA PHE A 104 -3.35 6.48 -2.35
C PHE A 104 -2.17 7.44 -2.58
N ILE A 105 -1.61 7.47 -3.79
CA ILE A 105 -0.42 8.28 -4.14
C ILE A 105 -0.69 9.77 -3.95
N VAL A 106 -1.87 10.25 -4.34
CA VAL A 106 -2.19 11.67 -4.34
C VAL A 106 -2.68 12.13 -2.96
N ASN A 107 -3.54 11.36 -2.29
CA ASN A 107 -4.27 11.84 -1.11
C ASN A 107 -3.71 11.34 0.22
N TYR A 108 -3.12 10.14 0.27
CA TYR A 108 -2.74 9.49 1.53
C TYR A 108 -1.24 9.39 1.75
N MET A 109 -0.48 9.21 0.67
CA MET A 109 0.97 9.10 0.77
C MET A 109 1.64 10.40 1.26
N PRO A 110 1.28 11.60 0.77
CA PRO A 110 1.95 12.84 1.20
C PRO A 110 1.59 13.27 2.63
N SER A 111 0.46 12.80 3.15
CA SER A 111 -0.07 13.18 4.48
C SER A 111 0.50 12.36 5.63
N SER A 112 1.40 11.42 5.35
CA SER A 112 2.01 10.55 6.35
C SER A 112 3.27 11.18 6.96
N GLU A 113 3.12 11.93 8.06
CA GLU A 113 4.21 12.64 8.74
C GLU A 113 5.40 11.75 9.15
N GLN A 114 5.18 10.44 9.29
CA GLN A 114 6.17 9.47 9.77
C GLN A 114 6.75 8.59 8.65
N ASN A 115 6.28 8.75 7.41
CA ASN A 115 6.71 7.94 6.28
C ASN A 115 7.92 8.56 5.59
N THR A 116 9.10 8.29 6.13
CA THR A 116 10.38 8.73 5.54
C THR A 116 10.62 8.16 4.14
N TYR A 117 9.91 7.08 3.78
CA TYR A 117 9.96 6.44 2.46
C TYR A 117 9.22 7.23 1.38
N TYR A 118 8.32 8.13 1.76
CA TYR A 118 7.61 9.02 0.83
C TYR A 118 8.56 9.81 -0.07
N PHE A 119 9.62 10.39 0.51
CA PHE A 119 10.58 11.20 -0.27
C PHE A 119 11.25 10.38 -1.37
N LYS A 120 11.56 9.11 -1.12
CA LYS A 120 12.12 8.20 -2.14
C LYS A 120 11.14 7.98 -3.27
N VAL A 121 9.88 7.70 -2.94
CA VAL A 121 8.80 7.51 -3.93
C VAL A 121 8.58 8.78 -4.75
N ALA A 122 8.43 9.93 -4.10
CA ALA A 122 8.23 11.22 -4.76
C ALA A 122 9.41 11.56 -5.69
N SER A 123 10.64 11.40 -5.20
CA SER A 123 11.84 11.65 -6.02
C SER A 123 11.90 10.77 -7.26
N LEU A 124 11.55 9.48 -7.14
CA LEU A 124 11.58 8.55 -8.26
C LEU A 124 10.44 8.82 -9.25
N ILE A 125 9.25 9.21 -8.78
CA ILE A 125 8.16 9.68 -9.65
C ILE A 125 8.61 10.90 -10.47
N THR A 126 9.27 11.88 -9.83
CA THR A 126 9.81 13.06 -10.53
C THR A 126 10.86 12.65 -11.57
N ILE A 127 11.84 11.81 -11.22
CA ILE A 127 12.86 11.33 -12.17
C ILE A 127 12.20 10.60 -13.35
N ILE A 128 11.19 9.76 -13.11
CA ILE A 128 10.48 9.06 -14.19
C ILE A 128 9.76 10.08 -15.08
N ASN A 129 8.97 10.97 -14.50
CA ASN A 129 8.21 11.98 -15.25
C ASN A 129 9.12 12.85 -16.13
N ASP A 130 10.24 13.31 -15.58
CA ASP A 130 11.16 14.23 -16.26
C ASP A 130 11.97 13.58 -17.40
N HIS A 131 12.15 12.25 -17.36
CA HIS A 131 12.99 11.52 -18.33
C HIS A 131 12.23 10.59 -19.27
N THR A 132 10.90 10.48 -19.13
CA THR A 132 10.09 9.55 -19.93
C THR A 132 8.84 10.18 -20.53
N ASP A 133 8.68 11.51 -20.46
CA ASP A 133 7.47 12.25 -20.87
C ASP A 133 6.17 11.63 -20.32
N SER A 134 6.26 10.94 -19.18
CA SER A 134 5.16 10.14 -18.61
C SER A 134 4.46 10.91 -17.51
N ASN A 135 3.14 11.11 -17.64
CA ASN A 135 2.32 11.64 -16.57
C ASN A 135 1.94 10.55 -15.54
N ILE A 136 1.20 10.95 -14.49
CA ILE A 136 0.78 10.01 -13.44
C ILE A 136 -0.04 8.83 -14.01
N ASP A 137 -0.93 9.06 -14.98
CA ASP A 137 -1.74 8.00 -15.59
C ASP A 137 -0.88 6.98 -16.33
N CYS A 138 0.15 7.44 -17.05
CA CYS A 138 1.13 6.58 -17.70
C CYS A 138 1.91 5.74 -16.69
N ILE A 139 2.32 6.32 -15.56
CA ILE A 139 3.00 5.60 -14.48
C ILE A 139 2.08 4.51 -13.90
N ILE A 140 0.82 4.85 -13.65
CA ILE A 140 -0.19 3.94 -13.10
C ILE A 140 -0.49 2.77 -14.06
N GLU A 141 -0.57 3.03 -15.36
CA GLU A 141 -0.64 1.96 -16.37
C GLU A 141 0.58 1.04 -16.34
N GLN A 142 1.78 1.60 -16.24
CA GLN A 142 3.00 0.80 -16.15
C GLN A 142 3.02 -0.04 -14.86
N MET A 143 2.63 0.53 -13.72
CA MET A 143 2.47 -0.21 -12.45
C MET A 143 1.50 -1.38 -12.61
N TYR A 144 0.32 -1.13 -13.19
CA TYR A 144 -0.67 -2.16 -13.44
C TYR A 144 -0.14 -3.28 -14.36
N SER A 145 0.67 -2.94 -15.37
CA SER A 145 1.29 -3.95 -16.26
C SER A 145 2.21 -4.92 -15.51
N PHE A 146 2.88 -4.47 -14.44
CA PHE A 146 3.68 -5.33 -13.58
C PHE A 146 2.82 -6.14 -12.62
N ILE A 147 1.81 -5.51 -12.02
CA ILE A 147 0.87 -6.15 -11.10
C ILE A 147 0.11 -7.29 -11.77
N SER A 148 -0.32 -7.11 -13.01
CA SER A 148 -1.12 -8.09 -13.78
C SER A 148 -0.30 -9.20 -14.44
N ASN A 149 1.03 -9.18 -14.27
CA ASN A 149 1.92 -10.20 -14.79
C ASN A 149 1.84 -11.48 -13.94
N GLU A 150 1.45 -12.59 -14.57
CA GLU A 150 1.27 -13.89 -13.91
C GLU A 150 2.56 -14.43 -13.25
N ASN A 151 3.73 -14.01 -13.71
CA ASN A 151 5.02 -14.40 -13.13
C ASN A 151 5.39 -13.57 -11.89
N MET A 152 4.64 -12.50 -11.58
CA MET A 152 4.94 -11.54 -10.52
C MET A 152 3.88 -11.54 -9.41
N THR A 153 3.45 -12.73 -8.99
CA THR A 153 2.39 -12.91 -7.97
C THR A 153 2.73 -12.29 -6.61
N PHE A 154 4.00 -11.98 -6.34
CA PHE A 154 4.40 -11.29 -5.12
C PHE A 154 3.74 -9.91 -4.95
N TYR A 155 3.30 -9.28 -6.05
CA TYR A 155 2.54 -8.02 -6.00
C TYR A 155 1.10 -8.20 -5.52
N HIS A 156 0.55 -9.41 -5.53
CA HIS A 156 -0.86 -9.65 -5.16
C HIS A 156 -1.16 -9.29 -3.71
N HIS A 157 -0.18 -9.40 -2.79
CA HIS A 157 -0.39 -8.95 -1.42
C HIS A 157 -0.53 -7.42 -1.33
N GLY A 158 0.26 -6.67 -2.10
CA GLY A 158 0.11 -5.22 -2.19
C GLY A 158 -1.24 -4.82 -2.78
N VAL A 159 -1.69 -5.50 -3.84
CA VAL A 159 -3.04 -5.31 -4.39
C VAL A 159 -4.13 -5.63 -3.37
N TYR A 160 -3.97 -6.72 -2.62
CA TYR A 160 -4.93 -7.10 -1.59
C TYR A 160 -5.10 -6.00 -0.53
N LEU A 161 -4.00 -5.43 -0.02
CA LEU A 161 -4.06 -4.32 0.93
C LEU A 161 -4.62 -3.05 0.28
N LEU A 162 -4.19 -2.75 -0.95
CA LEU A 162 -4.66 -1.59 -1.71
C LEU A 162 -6.18 -1.59 -1.90
N LEU A 163 -6.78 -2.77 -2.12
CA LEU A 163 -8.20 -2.90 -2.42
C LEU A 163 -9.08 -3.07 -1.18
N ASN A 164 -8.53 -3.49 -0.04
CA ASN A 164 -9.33 -3.86 1.13
C ASN A 164 -9.05 -3.03 2.40
N GLU A 165 -7.89 -2.41 2.53
CA GLU A 165 -7.50 -1.73 3.77
C GLU A 165 -7.83 -0.23 3.78
N ASP A 166 -7.98 0.30 5.00
CA ASP A 166 -8.13 1.74 5.23
C ASP A 166 -6.76 2.43 5.15
N PHE A 167 -6.61 3.30 4.16
CA PHE A 167 -5.40 4.08 3.91
C PHE A 167 -5.04 5.07 5.03
N LYS A 168 -5.93 5.32 6.01
CA LYS A 168 -5.61 6.13 7.20
C LYS A 168 -4.75 5.39 8.22
N LYS A 169 -4.65 4.07 8.13
CA LYS A 169 -3.83 3.27 9.05
C LYS A 169 -2.35 3.41 8.68
N LEU A 170 -1.53 3.90 9.61
CA LEU A 170 -0.09 4.08 9.38
C LEU A 170 0.62 2.80 8.88
N PRO A 171 0.39 1.59 9.43
CA PRO A 171 1.03 0.38 8.90
C PRO A 171 0.69 0.10 7.42
N VAL A 172 -0.54 0.43 7.00
CA VAL A 172 -1.00 0.27 5.61
C VAL A 172 -0.29 1.29 4.73
N GLN A 173 -0.18 2.54 5.18
CA GLN A 173 0.56 3.58 4.46
C GLN A 173 2.01 3.19 4.22
N LEU A 174 2.72 2.78 5.28
CA LEU A 174 4.13 2.37 5.18
C LEU A 174 4.32 1.22 4.19
N TYR A 175 3.49 0.17 4.29
CA TYR A 175 3.56 -0.97 3.39
C TYR A 175 3.25 -0.56 1.95
N LEU A 176 2.16 0.18 1.71
CA LEU A 176 1.76 0.55 0.35
C LEU A 176 2.76 1.52 -0.30
N THR A 177 3.39 2.41 0.47
CA THR A 177 4.48 3.24 -0.05
C THR A 177 5.68 2.40 -0.47
N GLU A 178 6.06 1.39 0.32
CA GLU A 178 7.13 0.47 -0.06
C GLU A 178 6.77 -0.34 -1.31
N PHE A 179 5.54 -0.87 -1.36
CA PHE A 179 5.00 -1.56 -2.53
C PHE A 179 5.05 -0.70 -3.81
N ILE A 180 4.63 0.57 -3.72
CA ILE A 180 4.71 1.53 -4.82
C ILE A 180 6.16 1.80 -5.21
N TYR A 181 7.06 1.96 -4.24
CA TYR A 181 8.48 2.13 -4.52
C TYR A 181 9.06 0.96 -5.32
N HIS A 182 8.72 -0.28 -4.95
CA HIS A 182 9.16 -1.48 -5.67
C HIS A 182 8.61 -1.53 -7.11
N LEU A 183 7.39 -1.07 -7.36
CA LEU A 183 6.84 -0.94 -8.71
C LEU A 183 7.58 0.13 -9.52
N LEU A 184 7.87 1.28 -8.92
CA LEU A 184 8.65 2.34 -9.56
C LEU A 184 10.08 1.89 -9.88
N ILE A 185 10.70 1.05 -9.04
CA ILE A 185 11.99 0.42 -9.37
C ILE A 185 11.85 -0.41 -10.66
N GLN A 186 10.80 -1.23 -10.80
CA GLN A 186 10.61 -2.00 -12.03
C GLN A 186 10.42 -1.11 -13.26
N ILE A 187 9.71 0.02 -13.10
CA ILE A 187 9.60 1.04 -14.15
C ILE A 187 11.00 1.57 -14.49
N SER A 188 11.79 1.97 -13.49
CA SER A 188 13.12 2.54 -13.70
C SER A 188 14.06 1.60 -14.47
N LEU A 189 13.94 0.28 -14.28
CA LEU A 189 14.75 -0.72 -14.97
C LEU A 189 14.49 -0.78 -16.49
N LYS A 190 13.35 -0.26 -16.97
CA LYS A 190 13.06 -0.12 -18.40
C LYS A 190 13.78 1.07 -19.05
N TYR A 191 14.23 2.03 -18.24
CA TYR A 191 14.80 3.30 -18.71
C TYR A 191 16.21 3.48 -18.12
N PRO A 192 17.28 3.20 -18.90
CA PRO A 192 18.65 3.21 -18.39
C PRO A 192 19.05 4.50 -17.66
N GLU A 193 18.58 5.65 -18.12
CA GLU A 193 18.86 6.93 -17.47
C GLU A 193 18.12 7.09 -16.14
N VAL A 194 16.83 6.74 -16.06
CA VAL A 194 16.06 6.76 -14.81
C VAL A 194 16.67 5.82 -13.78
N TYR A 195 16.99 4.58 -14.20
CA TYR A 195 17.70 3.62 -13.34
C TYR A 195 19.00 4.22 -12.80
N PHE A 196 19.79 4.84 -13.67
CA PHE A 196 21.07 5.42 -13.30
C PHE A 196 20.92 6.58 -12.31
N LEU A 197 19.95 7.46 -12.50
CA LEU A 197 19.65 8.56 -11.58
C LEU A 197 19.14 8.04 -10.23
N ASN A 198 18.28 7.02 -10.23
CA ASN A 198 17.83 6.36 -9.00
C ASN A 198 18.98 5.64 -8.28
N LEU A 199 19.98 5.10 -9.01
CA LEU A 199 21.17 4.53 -8.40
C LEU A 199 22.03 5.60 -7.74
N LEU A 200 22.21 6.76 -8.39
CA LEU A 200 22.97 7.88 -7.82
C LEU A 200 22.32 8.41 -6.53
N SER A 201 21.00 8.45 -6.45
CA SER A 201 20.30 8.90 -5.23
C SER A 201 20.56 7.97 -4.03
N GLN A 202 20.88 6.69 -4.25
CA GLN A 202 21.22 5.76 -3.16
C GLN A 202 22.50 6.17 -2.41
N PHE A 203 23.41 6.90 -3.05
CA PHE A 203 24.61 7.42 -2.40
C PHE A 203 24.29 8.56 -1.43
N ASP A 204 23.32 9.41 -1.78
CA ASP A 204 22.86 10.49 -0.91
C ASP A 204 22.12 9.92 0.30
N ASP A 205 21.26 8.93 0.08
CA ASP A 205 20.60 8.18 1.15
C ASP A 205 21.61 7.52 2.08
N LEU A 206 22.63 6.85 1.53
CA LEU A 206 23.69 6.22 2.31
C LEU A 206 24.41 7.24 3.20
N LYS A 207 24.78 8.41 2.66
CA LYS A 207 25.41 9.48 3.46
C LYS A 207 24.48 9.98 4.56
N SER A 208 23.21 10.23 4.24
CA SER A 208 22.22 10.68 5.22
C SER A 208 22.05 9.67 6.36
N ASN A 209 21.93 8.38 6.03
CA ASN A 209 21.78 7.33 7.03
C ASN A 209 23.01 7.21 7.93
N ILE A 210 24.22 7.27 7.36
CA ILE A 210 25.46 7.25 8.17
C ILE A 210 25.51 8.51 9.07
N GLN A 211 25.12 9.67 8.56
CA GLN A 211 25.07 10.91 9.35
C GLN A 211 24.08 10.81 10.50
N GLU A 212 22.89 10.27 10.28
CA GLU A 212 21.85 10.09 11.29
C GLU A 212 22.35 9.23 12.45
N ILE A 213 22.90 8.04 12.15
CA ILE A 213 23.38 7.12 13.20
C ILE A 213 24.68 7.59 13.88
N SER A 214 25.38 8.56 13.29
CA SER A 214 26.64 9.11 13.82
C SER A 214 26.45 10.39 14.64
N THR A 215 25.23 10.95 14.65
CA THR A 215 24.93 12.25 15.24
C THR A 215 24.16 12.09 16.55
N LYS A 216 24.68 12.70 17.62
CA LYS A 216 23.94 12.90 18.87
C LYS A 216 23.07 14.13 18.75
N HIS A 217 21.79 13.99 19.07
CA HIS A 217 20.85 15.11 19.15
C HIS A 217 20.64 15.50 20.62
N GLU A 218 21.03 16.71 20.97
CA GLU A 218 20.80 17.28 22.30
C GLU A 218 19.72 18.37 22.21
N ILE A 219 18.66 18.24 23.02
CA ILE A 219 17.64 19.28 23.18
C ILE A 219 18.03 20.09 24.41
N LEU A 220 18.46 21.32 24.21
CA LEU A 220 18.76 22.24 25.30
C LEU A 220 17.46 22.73 25.95
N HIS A 221 17.53 23.18 27.20
CA HIS A 221 16.36 23.69 27.97
C HIS A 221 15.57 24.81 27.27
N ASN A 222 16.18 25.50 26.31
CA ASN A 222 15.55 26.55 25.50
C ASN A 222 14.98 26.02 24.16
N HIS A 223 14.73 24.72 24.05
CA HIS A 223 14.28 24.04 22.82
C HIS A 223 15.24 24.19 21.62
N THR A 224 16.48 24.66 21.83
CA THR A 224 17.48 24.67 20.76
C THR A 224 18.03 23.27 20.56
N ARG A 225 17.90 22.74 19.35
CA ARG A 225 18.43 21.42 18.97
C ARG A 225 19.87 21.59 18.53
N ARG A 226 20.81 20.97 19.23
CA ARG A 226 22.21 20.89 18.82
C ARG A 226 22.50 19.48 18.34
N SER A 227 22.99 19.36 17.11
CA SER A 227 23.51 18.10 16.55
C SER A 227 25.03 18.14 16.57
N LYS A 228 25.66 17.09 17.12
CA LYS A 228 27.11 16.92 17.07
C LYS A 228 27.42 15.45 16.82
N ILE A 229 28.46 15.18 16.02
CA ILE A 229 29.00 13.82 15.86
C ILE A 229 29.33 13.25 17.25
N ALA A 230 29.00 11.98 17.48
CA ALA A 230 29.27 11.32 18.76
C ALA A 230 30.76 11.39 19.13
N GLU A 231 31.06 11.62 20.41
CA GLU A 231 32.41 12.01 20.85
C GLU A 231 33.47 10.93 20.63
N PHE A 232 33.07 9.65 20.61
CA PHE A 232 33.97 8.53 20.35
C PHE A 232 34.33 8.36 18.86
N ILE A 233 33.66 9.09 17.96
CA ILE A 233 33.91 9.02 16.52
C ILE A 233 35.07 9.96 16.17
N ASP A 234 36.13 9.41 15.57
CA ASP A 234 37.21 10.21 15.01
C ASP A 234 36.67 11.06 13.85
N SER A 235 36.61 12.38 14.06
CA SER A 235 36.07 13.33 13.09
C SER A 235 36.83 13.31 11.75
N LYS A 236 38.15 13.07 11.75
CA LYS A 236 38.95 13.04 10.51
C LYS A 236 38.66 11.79 9.70
N GLU A 237 38.64 10.63 10.34
CA GLU A 237 38.31 9.36 9.67
C GLU A 237 36.85 9.33 9.19
N TYR A 238 35.93 9.91 9.96
CA TYR A 238 34.54 10.09 9.55
C TYR A 238 34.40 10.95 8.29
N GLN A 239 35.09 12.09 8.22
CA GLN A 239 35.07 12.93 7.02
C GLN A 239 35.72 12.23 5.81
N LYS A 240 36.79 11.44 6.02
CA LYS A 240 37.37 10.60 4.96
C LYS A 240 36.37 9.56 4.45
N LEU A 241 35.59 8.93 5.33
CA LEU A 241 34.53 8.01 4.95
C LEU A 241 33.48 8.71 4.08
N MET A 242 32.99 9.88 4.50
CA MET A 242 32.01 10.66 3.73
C MET A 242 32.54 11.05 2.35
N ASN A 243 33.78 11.55 2.28
CA ASN A 243 34.41 11.90 1.02
C ASN A 243 34.60 10.68 0.10
N LYS A 244 34.88 9.49 0.65
CA LYS A 244 34.96 8.26 -0.16
C LYS A 244 33.63 7.93 -0.82
N ILE A 245 32.51 8.16 -0.15
CA ILE A 245 31.17 7.94 -0.72
C ILE A 245 30.93 8.92 -1.88
N ASP A 246 31.27 10.20 -1.71
CA ASP A 246 31.17 11.20 -2.78
C ASP A 246 32.03 10.82 -3.99
N VAL A 247 33.28 10.41 -3.78
CA VAL A 247 34.17 9.96 -4.86
C VAL A 247 33.61 8.73 -5.58
N MET A 248 32.96 7.79 -4.88
CA MET A 248 32.30 6.66 -5.53
C MET A 248 31.12 7.11 -6.39
N LYS A 249 30.29 8.04 -5.90
CA LYS A 249 29.18 8.63 -6.65
C LYS A 249 29.69 9.36 -7.91
N GLU A 250 30.74 10.17 -7.79
CA GLU A 250 31.35 10.89 -8.91
C GLU A 250 31.93 9.93 -9.96
N LYS A 251 32.60 8.85 -9.55
CA LYS A 251 33.13 7.85 -10.49
C LYS A 251 32.02 7.19 -11.32
N LEU A 252 30.83 7.04 -10.74
CA LEU A 252 29.68 6.47 -11.44
C LEU A 252 29.09 7.43 -12.47
N LEU A 253 29.26 8.76 -12.34
CA LEU A 253 28.77 9.77 -13.31
C LEU A 253 29.21 9.51 -14.75
N ASN A 254 30.33 8.80 -14.94
CA ASN A 254 30.82 8.41 -16.25
C ASN A 254 29.93 7.35 -16.96
N LYS A 255 28.82 6.91 -16.35
CA LYS A 255 27.85 5.94 -16.89
C LYS A 255 28.45 4.60 -17.36
N ASN A 256 29.67 4.26 -16.91
CA ASN A 256 30.40 3.04 -17.33
C ASN A 256 29.70 1.71 -16.96
N ILE A 257 28.71 1.76 -16.07
CA ILE A 257 27.88 0.60 -15.69
C ILE A 257 26.73 0.32 -16.67
N LEU A 258 26.38 1.29 -17.52
CA LEU A 258 25.39 1.11 -18.57
C LEU A 258 26.08 0.55 -19.81
N LYS A 259 25.47 -0.44 -20.46
CA LYS A 259 25.92 -0.88 -21.78
C LYS A 259 25.79 0.30 -22.75
N LYS A 260 26.82 0.53 -23.57
CA LYS A 260 26.72 1.49 -24.68
C LYS A 260 25.61 1.01 -25.62
N GLN A 261 24.69 1.89 -26.00
CA GLN A 261 23.69 1.56 -27.02
C GLN A 261 24.45 1.27 -28.33
N GLY A 262 24.52 -0.01 -28.70
CA GLY A 262 25.31 -0.50 -29.84
C GLY A 262 25.69 -1.98 -29.78
N ASP A 263 25.79 -2.58 -28.60
CA ASP A 263 26.21 -3.99 -28.44
C ASP A 263 25.05 -4.97 -28.23
N THR A 264 23.93 -4.77 -28.92
CA THR A 264 22.89 -5.80 -29.09
C THR A 264 22.93 -6.34 -30.51
N HIS A 265 24.06 -6.95 -30.87
CA HIS A 265 24.06 -8.12 -31.73
C HIS A 265 24.72 -9.26 -30.96
N ASP A 266 23.97 -10.35 -30.84
CA ASP A 266 24.36 -11.69 -30.41
C ASP A 266 24.68 -11.92 -28.93
N THR A 267 23.70 -12.46 -28.19
CA THR A 267 23.67 -13.88 -27.80
C THR A 267 22.35 -14.25 -27.14
#